data_AF-A0A835EKN2-F1
#
_entry.id   AF-A0A835EKN2-F1
#
_cell.length_a   1.000
_cell.length_b   1.000
_cell.length_c   1.000
_cell.angle_alpha   90.00
_cell.angle_beta   90.00
_cell.angle_gamma   90.00
#
_symmetry.space_group_name_H-M   'P 1'
#
loop_
_entity.id
_entity.type
_entity.pdbx_description
1 polymer ?
#
loop_
_entity_poly.entity_id
_entity_poly.type
_entity_poly.pdbx_seq_one_letter_code
_entity_poly.pdbx_strand_id
1 'polypeptide(L)' 'MTSRKQIKKESRKAFDSMVVLVTWSIWLERNARTFNRQERTAMQLVEHIMEEANIWPEARYTAL' A
#
# COMPACT_ATOMS: atom_id res chain seq x y z
N MET A 1 10.35 -10.70 10.91
CA MET A 1 9.13 -10.41 11.72
C MET A 1 9.40 -9.58 12.99
N THR A 2 10.57 -8.94 13.13
CA THR A 2 10.94 -8.15 14.31
C THR A 2 10.36 -6.73 14.27
N SER A 3 10.26 -6.11 13.09
CA SER A 3 9.78 -4.73 12.92
C SER A 3 8.35 -4.51 13.41
N ARG A 4 7.44 -5.46 13.16
CA ARG A 4 6.06 -5.40 13.67
C ARG A 4 6.00 -5.36 15.21
N LYS A 5 6.92 -6.06 15.89
CA LYS A 5 6.97 -6.09 17.36
C LYS A 5 7.39 -4.74 17.94
N GLN A 6 8.18 -3.95 17.19
CA GLN A 6 8.60 -2.59 17.55
C GLN A 6 7.46 -1.57 17.42
N ILE A 7 6.41 -1.88 16.67
CA ILE A 7 5.21 -1.03 16.54
C ILE A 7 4.29 -1.23 17.75
N LYS A 8 3.80 -0.11 18.31
CA LYS A 8 2.77 -0.09 19.37
C LYS A 8 1.56 -0.92 18.95
N LYS A 9 0.98 -1.67 19.88
CA LYS A 9 -0.11 -2.63 19.59
C LYS A 9 -1.29 -1.99 18.84
N GLU A 10 -1.65 -0.76 19.22
CA GLU A 10 -2.69 0.06 18.58
C GLU A 10 -2.41 0.38 17.10
N SER A 11 -1.15 0.58 16.72
CA SER A 11 -0.75 0.95 15.36
C SER A 11 -0.42 -0.25 14.47
N ARG A 12 -0.31 -1.47 15.03
CA ARG A 12 0.07 -2.67 14.26
C ARG A 12 -0.91 -2.98 13.12
N LYS A 13 -2.21 -2.76 13.32
CA LYS A 13 -3.21 -2.98 12.27
C LYS A 13 -2.98 -2.05 11.07
N ALA A 14 -2.70 -0.77 11.33
CA ALA A 14 -2.38 0.19 10.28
C ALA A 14 -1.06 -0.18 9.58
N PHE A 15 -0.03 -0.56 10.33
CA PHE A 15 1.23 -1.04 9.77
C PHE A 15 1.05 -2.26 8.88
N ASP A 16 0.31 -3.28 9.34
CA ASP A 16 0.05 -4.49 8.57
C ASP A 16 -0.72 -4.15 7.27
N SER A 17 -1.71 -3.24 7.33
CA SER A 17 -2.42 -2.76 6.15
C SER A 17 -1.51 -2.00 5.17
N MET A 18 -0.60 -1.15 5.65
CA MET A 18 0.37 -0.46 4.79
C MET A 18 1.31 -1.44 4.08
N VAL A 19 1.79 -2.46 4.80
CA VAL A 19 2.64 -3.51 4.21
C VAL A 19 1.90 -4.26 3.10
N VAL A 20 0.63 -4.60 3.33
CA VAL A 20 -0.21 -5.25 2.30
C VAL A 20 -0.40 -4.34 1.10
N LEU A 21 -0.74 -3.05 1.30
CA LEU A 21 -0.90 -2.08 0.23
C LEU A 21 0.38 -1.97 -0.62
N VAL A 22 1.52 -1.71 0.01
CA VAL A 22 2.81 -1.58 -0.71
C VAL A 22 3.14 -2.84 -1.49
N THR A 23 3.00 -4.02 -0.86
CA THR A 23 3.30 -5.31 -1.51
C THR A 23 2.38 -5.55 -2.70
N TRP A 24 1.10 -5.23 -2.56
CA TRP A 24 0.10 -5.36 -3.61
C TRP A 24 0.35 -4.41 -4.78
N SER A 25 0.63 -3.12 -4.53
CA SER A 25 0.89 -2.13 -5.58
C SER A 25 2.17 -2.48 -6.36
N ILE A 26 3.22 -3.00 -5.71
CA ILE A 26 4.42 -3.51 -6.39
C ILE A 26 4.07 -4.72 -7.29
N TRP A 27 3.25 -5.63 -6.79
CA TRP A 27 2.80 -6.78 -7.58
C TRP A 27 2.00 -6.34 -8.80
N LEU A 28 1.06 -5.39 -8.65
CA LEU A 28 0.28 -4.82 -9.75
C LEU A 28 1.18 -4.15 -10.80
N GLU A 29 2.13 -3.32 -10.39
CA GLU A 29 3.07 -2.66 -11.30
C GLU A 29 3.87 -3.69 -12.12
N ARG A 30 4.36 -4.76 -11.49
CA ARG A 30 5.08 -5.83 -12.19
C ARG A 30 4.19 -6.56 -13.20
N ASN A 31 2.91 -6.76 -12.88
CA ASN A 31 1.96 -7.34 -13.82
C ASN A 31 1.66 -6.38 -14.97
N ALA A 32 1.43 -5.10 -14.70
CA ALA A 32 1.18 -4.10 -15.73
C ALA A 32 2.35 -3.98 -16.72
N ARG A 33 3.59 -4.02 -16.22
CA ARG A 33 4.79 -4.02 -17.06
C ARG A 33 4.88 -5.23 -17.98
N THR A 34 4.47 -6.39 -17.48
CA THR A 34 4.54 -7.65 -18.21
C THR A 34 3.40 -7.80 -19.22
N PHE A 35 2.16 -7.51 -18.81
CA PHE A 35 0.96 -7.81 -19.58
C PHE A 35 0.43 -6.61 -20.37
N ASN A 36 0.61 -5.39 -19.87
CA ASN A 36 0.07 -4.16 -20.48
C ASN A 36 1.14 -3.29 -21.13
N ARG A 37 2.43 -3.65 -21.04
CA ARG A 37 3.58 -2.83 -21.47
C ARG A 37 3.54 -1.39 -20.90
N GLN A 38 2.90 -1.23 -19.75
CA GLN A 38 2.86 0.04 -19.03
C GLN A 38 3.89 0.00 -17.92
N GLU A 39 4.68 1.06 -17.80
CA GLU A 39 5.73 1.18 -16.81
C GLU A 39 5.56 2.50 -16.07
N ARG A 40 5.37 2.42 -14.75
CA ARG A 40 5.52 3.57 -13.88
C ARG A 40 6.96 3.65 -13.41
N THR A 41 7.45 4.87 -13.26
CA THR A 41 8.69 5.11 -12.51
C THR A 41 8.47 4.77 -11.04
N ALA A 42 9.56 4.52 -10.31
CA ALA A 42 9.49 4.28 -8.87
C ALA A 42 8.80 5.44 -8.12
N MET A 43 9.04 6.68 -8.55
CA MET A 43 8.43 7.87 -7.95
C MET A 43 6.91 7.90 -8.17
N GLN A 44 6.45 7.64 -9.39
CA GLN A 44 5.01 7.56 -9.70
C GLN A 44 4.32 6.42 -8.93
N LEU A 45 5.00 5.29 -8.73
CA LEU A 45 4.46 4.20 -7.90
C LEU A 45 4.34 4.60 -6.43
N VAL A 46 5.34 5.32 -5.89
CA VAL A 46 5.30 5.82 -4.51
C VAL A 46 4.18 6.85 -4.34
N GLU A 47 4.02 7.80 -5.27
CA GLU A 47 2.92 8.78 -5.27
C GLU A 47 1.56 8.07 -5.26
N HIS A 48 1.36 7.09 -6.14
CA HIS A 48 0.14 6.30 -6.18
C HIS A 48 -0.15 5.54 -4.88
N ILE A 49 0.88 4.91 -4.28
CA ILE A 49 0.73 4.23 -2.99
C ILE A 49 0.32 5.21 -1.88
N MET A 50 0.89 6.42 -1.87
CA MET A 50 0.57 7.46 -0.89
C MET A 50 -0.86 7.99 -1.07
N GLU A 51 -1.31 8.18 -2.32
CA GLU A 51 -2.70 8.53 -2.63
C GLU A 51 -3.67 7.44 -2.14
N GLU A 52 -3.41 6.16 -2.48
CA GLU A 52 -4.22 5.04 -2.00
C GLU A 52 -4.24 4.95 -0.48
N ALA A 53 -3.10 5.18 0.18
CA ALA A 53 -2.98 5.18 1.64
C ALA A 53 -3.76 6.33 2.30
N ASN A 54 -3.91 7.48 1.64
CA ASN A 54 -4.67 8.62 2.13
C ASN A 54 -6.19 8.43 1.97
N ILE A 55 -6.63 7.71 0.93
CA ILE A 55 -8.05 7.41 0.68
C ILE A 55 -8.57 6.29 1.60
N TRP A 56 -7.71 5.34 1.97
CA TRP A 56 -8.12 4.16 2.74
C TRP A 56 -8.75 4.47 4.12
N PRO A 57 -8.23 5.43 4.93
CA PRO A 57 -8.86 5.81 6.19
C PRO A 57 -10.30 6.31 6.02
N GLU A 58 -10.60 7.06 4.95
CA GLU A 58 -11.94 7.62 4.69
C GLU A 58 -12.94 6.54 4.28
N ALA A 59 -12.54 5.59 3.42
CA ALA A 59 -13.42 4.50 2.98
C ALA A 59 -13.84 3.54 4.10
N ARG A 60 -13.09 3.49 5.21
CA ARG A 60 -13.44 2.69 6.40
C ARG A 60 -14.36 3.42 7.38
N TYR A 61 -14.53 4.73 7.26
CA TYR A 61 -15.40 5.55 8.11
C TYR A 61 -16.81 5.68 7.52
N THR A 62 -16.96 5.67 6.19
CA THR A 62 -18.26 5.75 5.51
C THR A 62 -19.01 4.41 5.41
N ALA A 63 -18.37 3.30 5.76
CA ALA A 63 -18.96 1.96 5.72
C ALA A 63 -19.28 1.36 7.11
N LEU A 64 -19.35 2.20 8.16
CA LEU A 64 -19.80 1.82 9.50
C LEU A 64 -21.17 2.44 9.82
#